data_AF-A0A382ZMF3-F1
#
_entry.id   AF-A0A382ZMF3-F1
#
_cell.length_a   1.000
_cell.length_b   1.000
_cell.length_c   1.000
_cell.angle_alpha   90.00
_cell.angle_beta   90.00
_cell.angle_gamma   90.00
#
_symmetry.space_group_name_H-M   'P 1'
#
loop_
_entity.id
_entity.type
_entity.pdbx_description
1 polymer ?
#
loop_
_entity_poly.entity_id
_entity_poly.type
_entity_poly.pdbx_seq_one_letter_code
_entity_poly.pdbx_strand_id
1 'polypeptide(L)' 'MDLLIFQVPILMVQASLDGILLGILFALIAYGMALQWGVMNIINIAQGELVILGGYIAYFMYVA' A
#
# COMPACT_ATOMS: atom_id res chain seq x y z
N MET A 1 1.24 -18.80 -22.18
CA MET A 1 1.16 -17.54 -21.40
C MET A 1 2.17 -16.59 -22.02
N ASP A 2 1.78 -15.85 -23.06
CA ASP A 2 2.67 -14.85 -23.64
C ASP A 2 2.84 -13.68 -22.67
N LEU A 3 4.08 -13.24 -22.49
CA LEU A 3 4.42 -12.11 -21.63
C LEU A 3 4.05 -10.81 -22.35
N LEU A 4 2.77 -10.47 -22.33
CA LEU A 4 2.17 -9.28 -22.97
C LEU A 4 2.90 -7.98 -22.60
N ILE A 5 3.53 -7.93 -21.42
CA ILE A 5 4.31 -6.80 -20.95
C ILE A 5 5.48 -6.43 -21.86
N PHE A 6 6.09 -7.40 -22.56
CA PHE A 6 7.18 -7.16 -23.51
C PHE A 6 6.67 -6.82 -24.92
N GLN A 7 5.42 -7.16 -25.22
CA GLN A 7 4.80 -6.89 -26.51
C GLN A 7 4.11 -5.51 -26.52
N VAL A 8 3.62 -5.05 -25.37
CA VAL A 8 2.90 -3.78 -25.21
C VAL A 8 3.61 -2.89 -24.18
N PRO A 9 4.48 -1.95 -24.62
CA PRO A 9 5.34 -1.18 -23.72
C PRO A 9 4.62 -0.37 -22.64
N ILE A 10 3.38 0.07 -22.89
CA ILE A 10 2.58 0.83 -21.90
C ILE A 10 2.32 0.02 -20.62
N LEU A 11 2.26 -1.31 -20.73
CA LEU A 11 2.05 -2.20 -19.59
C LEU A 11 3.25 -2.21 -18.63
N MET A 12 4.47 -1.96 -19.12
CA MET A 12 5.65 -1.81 -18.25
C MET A 12 5.55 -0.57 -17.37
N VAL A 13 5.05 0.53 -17.94
CA VAL A 13 4.86 1.79 -17.21
C VAL A 13 3.76 1.63 -16.17
N GLN A 14 2.61 1.06 -16.56
CA GLN A 14 1.50 0.78 -15.64
C GLN A 14 1.95 -0.11 -14.48
N ALA A 15 2.56 -1.27 -14.77
CA ALA A 15 2.99 -2.20 -13.73
C ALA A 15 4.03 -1.60 -12.77
N SER A 16 4.93 -0.75 -13.28
CA SER A 16 5.91 -0.04 -12.45
C SER A 16 5.24 0.98 -11.53
N LEU A 17 4.27 1.75 -12.05
CA LEU A 17 3.51 2.70 -11.26
C LEU A 17 2.67 2.01 -10.19
N ASP A 18 1.96 0.94 -10.55
CA ASP A 18 1.17 0.13 -9.62
C ASP A 18 2.06 -0.42 -8.49
N GLY A 19 3.24 -0.94 -8.86
CA GLY A 19 4.23 -1.44 -7.90
C GLY A 19 4.77 -0.37 -6.95
N ILE A 20 5.09 0.82 -7.47
CA ILE A 20 5.57 1.95 -6.64
C ILE A 20 4.48 2.42 -5.68
N LEU A 21 3.25 2.59 -6.17
CA LEU A 21 2.13 3.05 -5.35
C LEU A 21 1.83 2.06 -4.21
N LEU A 22 1.79 0.77 -4.53
CA LEU A 22 1.60 -0.28 -3.55
C LEU A 22 2.77 -0.35 -2.56
N GLY A 23 4.00 -0.21 -3.05
CA GLY A 23 5.21 -0.21 -2.23
C GLY A 23 5.26 0.94 -1.24
N ILE A 24 4.92 2.16 -1.67
CA ILE A 24 4.85 3.33 -0.80
C ILE A 24 3.76 3.16 0.27
N LEU A 25 2.60 2.60 -0.10
CA LEU A 25 1.53 2.33 0.86
C LEU A 25 2.03 1.42 1.99
N PHE A 26 2.68 0.29 1.66
CA PHE A 26 3.23 -0.62 2.67
C PHE A 26 4.40 0.00 3.46
N ALA A 27 5.25 0.79 2.81
CA ALA A 27 6.35 1.49 3.47
C ALA A 27 5.83 2.47 4.53
N LEU A 28 4.75 3.22 4.24
CA LEU A 28 4.12 4.14 5.20
C LEU A 28 3.50 3.40 6.39
N ILE A 29 2.82 2.28 6.14
CA ILE A 29 2.25 1.44 7.19
C ILE A 29 3.36 0.94 8.13
N ALA A 30 4.44 0.39 7.57
CA ALA A 30 5.58 -0.10 8.34
C ALA A 30 6.29 1.03 9.11
N TYR A 31 6.48 2.18 8.47
CA TYR A 31 7.12 3.34 9.10
C TYR A 31 6.31 3.85 10.30
N GLY A 32 4.98 3.83 10.23
CA GLY A 32 4.11 4.16 11.35
C GLY A 32 4.35 3.26 12.57
N MET A 33 4.45 1.94 12.37
CA MET A 33 4.78 0.99 13.45
C MET A 33 6.20 1.23 13.99
N ALA A 34 7.16 1.54 13.11
CA ALA A 34 8.52 1.85 13.49
C ALA A 34 8.62 3.11 14.37
N LEU A 35 7.81 4.15 14.10
CA LEU A 35 7.76 5.36 14.93
C LEU A 35 7.19 5.09 16.33
N GLN A 36 6.18 4.22 16.45
CA GLN A 36 5.58 3.89 17.74
C GLN A 36 6.57 3.21 18.69
N TRP A 37 7.27 2.19 18.18
CA TRP A 37 8.26 1.45 18.97
C TRP A 37 9.61 2.16 19.07
N GLY A 38 10.02 2.89 18.04
CA GLY A 38 11.35 3.48 17.95
C GLY A 38 11.47 4.88 18.56
N VAL A 39 10.43 5.72 18.42
CA VAL A 39 10.53 7.15 18.78
C VAL A 39 9.60 7.49 19.93
N MET A 40 8.32 7.09 19.85
CA MET A 40 7.31 7.57 20.78
C MET A 40 7.26 6.80 22.10
N ASN A 41 7.83 5.57 22.17
CA ASN A 41 7.75 4.68 23.35
C ASN A 41 6.31 4.45 23.86
N ILE A 42 5.32 4.55 22.98
CA ILE A 42 3.90 4.31 23.27
C ILE A 42 3.38 3.33 22.23
N ILE A 43 2.85 2.20 22.68
CA ILE A 43 2.28 1.16 21.82
C ILE A 43 0.82 1.49 21.54
N ASN A 44 0.48 1.68 20.26
CA ASN A 44 -0.92 1.82 19.83
C ASN A 44 -1.34 0.61 18.99
N ILE A 45 -2.01 -0.34 19.64
CA ILE A 45 -2.49 -1.58 19.02
C ILE A 45 -3.56 -1.31 17.94
N ALA A 46 -4.32 -0.21 18.07
CA ALA A 46 -5.38 0.14 17.12
C ALA A 46 -4.85 0.59 15.74
N GLN A 47 -3.54 0.87 15.61
CA GLN A 47 -2.97 1.30 14.33
C GLN A 47 -3.23 0.29 13.21
N GLY A 48 -3.03 -1.00 13.47
CA GLY A 48 -3.25 -2.05 12.48
C GLY A 48 -4.71 -2.11 12.04
N GLU A 49 -5.63 -2.03 12.99
CA GLU A 49 -7.08 -2.04 12.72
C GLU A 49 -7.51 -0.83 11.87
N LEU A 50 -6.95 0.36 12.14
CA LEU A 50 -7.22 1.57 11.36
C LEU A 50 -6.71 1.47 9.92
N VAL A 51 -5.56 0.81 9.69
CA VAL A 51 -5.04 0.56 8.34
C VAL A 51 -6.00 -0.33 7.55
N ILE A 52 -6.51 -1.39 8.17
CA ILE A 52 -7.49 -2.30 7.53
C ILE A 52 -8.80 -1.57 7.25
N LEU A 53 -9.30 -0.75 8.20
CA LEU A 53 -10.48 0.08 7.99
C LEU A 53 -10.32 1.04 6.80
N GLY A 54 -9.15 1.67 6.66
CA GLY A 54 -8.82 2.50 5.50
C GLY A 54 -8.91 1.74 4.18
N GLY A 55 -8.46 0.47 4.16
CA GLY A 55 -8.60 -0.43 3.02
C GLY A 55 -10.06 -0.68 2.63
N TYR A 56 -10.93 -0.94 3.61
CA TYR A 56 -12.38 -1.08 3.34
C TYR A 56 -13.00 0.21 2.81
N ILE A 57 -12.65 1.37 3.37
CA ILE A 57 -13.14 2.67 2.89
C ILE A 57 -12.73 2.88 1.42
N ALA A 58 -11.47 2.61 1.08
CA ALA A 58 -10.99 2.73 -0.30
C ALA A 58 -11.72 1.77 -1.25
N TYR A 59 -11.98 0.53 -0.82
CA TYR A 59 -12.78 -0.42 -1.58
C TYR A 59 -14.20 0.09 -1.84
N PHE A 60 -14.89 0.58 -0.81
CA PHE A 60 -16.24 1.12 -0.99
C PHE A 60 -16.26 2.37 -1.86
N MET A 61 -15.25 3.24 -1.78
CA MET A 61 -15.10 4.39 -2.68
C MET A 61 -14.85 3.98 -4.14
N TYR A 62 -14.17 2.86 -4.37
CA TYR A 62 -13.93 2.35 -5.72
C TYR A 62 -15.19 1.71 -6.33
N VAL A 63 -16.02 1.09 -5.50
CA VAL A 63 -17.24 0.38 -5.94
C VAL A 63 -18.46 1.29 -6.05
N ALA A 64 -18.50 2.39 -5.29
CA ALA A 64 -19.57 3.40 -5.33
C ALA A 64 -19.56 4.20 -6.64
#